data_AF-A0A9D8W2U0-F1
#
_entry.id   AF-A0A9D8W2U0-F1
#
_cell.length_a   1.000
_cell.length_b   1.000
_cell.length_c   1.000
_cell.angle_alpha   90.00
_cell.angle_beta   90.00
_cell.angle_gamma   90.00
#
_symmetry.space_group_name_H-M   'P 1'
#
loop_
_entity.id
_entity.type
_entity.pdbx_description
1 polymer ?
#
loop_
_entity_poly.entity_id
_entity_poly.type
_entity_poly.pdbx_seq_one_letter_code
_entity_poly.pdbx_strand_id
1 'polypeptide(L)'
;MTNQHETDQANPPSWFGALKWGAMRQKDRANEKRVNNFAYMWVGLLVGANVLRYAIRAPEPVVLAVVLISIIPGLLLVKAYLKMLREADEMLRQLQFEALAVGFGAGFVCGLTAMFLFPPGPVWGFATLVPMVLGFCTRVILAGRKMAQTSSTTVEDEGLSE
;
A
#
# COMPACT_ATOMS: atom_id res chain seq x y z
N MET A 1 -5.88 26.47 -38.21
CA MET A 1 -5.39 25.10 -38.50
C MET A 1 -3.92 25.09 -38.21
N THR A 2 -3.54 24.61 -37.03
CA THR A 2 -2.13 24.48 -36.60
C THR A 2 -2.06 23.30 -35.66
N ASN A 3 -1.84 22.15 -36.30
CA ASN A 3 -1.15 20.94 -35.88
C ASN A 3 -1.06 20.62 -34.38
N GLN A 4 -1.86 19.61 -34.02
CA GLN A 4 -1.62 18.64 -32.96
C GLN A 4 -0.37 17.79 -33.28
N HIS A 5 0.81 18.39 -33.29
CA HIS A 5 2.05 17.63 -33.35
C HIS A 5 2.45 17.18 -31.94
N GLU A 6 2.34 15.87 -31.75
CA GLU A 6 3.44 15.05 -31.22
C GLU A 6 4.18 15.65 -30.02
N THR A 7 3.59 15.46 -28.85
CA THR A 7 4.42 15.01 -27.73
C THR A 7 4.26 13.51 -27.60
N ASP A 8 4.74 12.77 -28.60
CA ASP A 8 5.28 11.43 -28.38
C ASP A 8 6.54 11.59 -27.53
N GLN A 9 6.30 11.89 -26.25
CA GLN A 9 7.30 11.76 -25.22
C GLN A 9 7.58 10.26 -25.12
N ALA A 10 8.65 9.82 -25.77
CA ALA A 10 9.28 8.54 -25.56
C ALA A 10 9.53 8.37 -24.06
N ASN A 11 8.54 7.82 -23.36
CA ASN A 11 8.66 7.48 -21.96
C ASN A 11 9.67 6.32 -21.90
N PRO A 12 10.76 6.43 -21.13
CA PRO A 12 11.59 5.26 -20.87
C PRO A 12 10.70 4.13 -20.33
N PRO A 13 11.07 2.85 -20.51
CA PRO A 13 10.38 1.72 -19.92
C PRO A 13 10.51 1.78 -18.39
N SER A 14 9.79 2.70 -17.78
CA SER A 14 9.78 2.90 -16.36
C SER A 14 8.76 1.91 -15.83
N TRP A 15 9.25 0.86 -15.20
CA TRP A 15 8.46 0.01 -14.31
C TRP A 15 7.67 0.84 -13.27
N PHE A 16 8.12 2.07 -12.96
CA PHE A 16 7.34 3.10 -12.25
C PHE A 16 6.19 3.74 -13.05
N GLY A 17 6.28 3.76 -14.38
CA GLY A 17 5.25 4.21 -15.32
C GLY A 17 4.11 3.22 -15.50
N ALA A 18 4.35 1.91 -15.36
CA ALA A 18 3.26 0.93 -15.22
C ALA A 18 2.47 1.12 -13.89
N LEU A 19 3.14 1.72 -12.90
CA LEU A 19 2.56 2.23 -11.66
C LEU A 19 2.10 3.70 -11.78
N LYS A 20 2.30 4.40 -12.91
CA LYS A 20 1.85 5.78 -13.05
C LYS A 20 0.32 5.77 -13.09
N TRP A 21 -0.22 6.17 -11.95
CA TRP A 21 -1.50 6.83 -11.65
C TRP A 21 -2.01 7.86 -12.69
N GLY A 22 -1.37 8.03 -13.84
CA GLY A 22 -1.75 8.93 -14.93
C GLY A 22 -3.07 8.53 -15.59
N ALA A 23 -3.34 7.22 -15.72
CA ALA A 23 -4.62 6.71 -16.22
C ALA A 23 -5.74 6.70 -15.18
N MET A 24 -5.42 6.88 -13.89
CA MET A 24 -6.41 6.81 -12.82
C MET A 24 -7.25 8.09 -12.75
N ARG A 25 -8.55 7.92 -12.54
CA ARG A 25 -9.51 9.02 -12.37
C ARG A 25 -9.01 9.95 -11.27
N GLN A 26 -9.20 11.26 -11.45
CA GLN A 26 -8.75 12.27 -10.49
C GLN A 26 -9.35 12.04 -9.09
N LYS A 27 -10.55 11.45 -9.02
CA LYS A 27 -11.23 11.06 -7.79
C LYS A 27 -10.47 9.96 -7.02
N ASP A 28 -9.93 8.97 -7.71
CA ASP A 28 -9.20 7.85 -7.11
C ASP A 28 -7.88 8.33 -6.50
N ARG A 29 -7.19 9.23 -7.20
CA ARG A 29 -5.99 9.92 -6.68
C ARG A 29 -6.27 10.70 -5.40
N ALA A 30 -7.43 11.34 -5.29
CA ALA A 30 -7.79 12.06 -4.07
C ALA A 30 -8.08 11.13 -2.89
N ASN A 31 -8.72 9.98 -3.15
CA ASN A 31 -8.98 8.95 -2.13
C ASN A 31 -7.67 8.27 -1.68
N GLU A 32 -6.80 7.94 -2.62
CA GLU A 32 -5.50 7.33 -2.35
C GLU A 32 -4.62 8.25 -1.48
N LYS A 33 -4.56 9.55 -1.79
CA LYS A 33 -3.85 10.53 -0.95
C LYS A 33 -4.36 10.54 0.49
N ARG A 34 -5.68 10.38 0.69
CA ARG A 34 -6.25 10.31 2.05
C ARG A 34 -5.81 9.03 2.77
N VAL A 35 -5.84 7.89 2.07
CA VAL A 35 -5.36 6.61 2.61
C VAL A 35 -3.88 6.74 3.00
N ASN A 36 -3.03 7.26 2.11
CA ASN A 36 -1.60 7.44 2.38
C ASN A 36 -1.35 8.40 3.56
N ASN A 37 -2.09 9.53 3.62
CA ASN A 37 -1.95 10.46 4.75
C ASN A 37 -2.30 9.80 6.09
N PHE A 38 -3.40 9.05 6.17
CA PHE A 38 -3.75 8.33 7.40
C PHE A 38 -2.76 7.22 7.72
N ALA A 39 -2.22 6.54 6.71
CA ALA A 39 -1.18 5.53 6.89
C ALA A 39 0.09 6.15 7.47
N TYR A 40 0.57 7.27 6.93
CA TYR A 40 1.75 7.96 7.46
C TYR A 40 1.55 8.47 8.89
N MET A 41 0.39 9.05 9.20
CA MET A 41 0.07 9.45 10.57
C MET A 41 0.06 8.25 11.52
N TRP A 42 -0.56 7.15 11.10
CA TRP A 42 -0.65 5.94 11.92
C TRP A 42 0.72 5.31 12.18
N VAL A 43 1.52 5.10 11.13
CA VAL A 43 2.89 4.58 11.24
C VAL A 43 3.76 5.52 12.06
N GLY A 44 3.65 6.84 11.84
CA GLY A 44 4.39 7.84 12.61
C GLY A 44 4.12 7.75 14.11
N LEU A 45 2.88 7.51 14.52
CA LEU A 45 2.53 7.31 15.94
C LEU A 45 3.07 5.98 16.48
N LEU A 46 3.03 4.90 15.71
CA LEU A 46 3.57 3.60 16.14
C LEU A 46 5.10 3.64 16.29
N VAL A 47 5.80 4.28 15.33
CA VAL A 47 7.24 4.52 15.42
C VAL A 47 7.53 5.44 16.60
N GLY A 48 6.77 6.52 16.77
CA GLY A 48 6.85 7.42 17.91
C GLY A 48 6.71 6.70 19.25
N ALA A 49 5.72 5.82 19.39
CA ALA A 49 5.55 4.99 20.59
C ALA A 49 6.76 4.09 20.87
N ASN A 50 7.34 3.47 19.83
CA ASN A 50 8.55 2.66 19.97
C ASN A 50 9.77 3.51 20.38
N VAL A 51 9.96 4.67 19.76
CA VAL A 51 11.03 5.61 20.12
C VAL A 51 10.88 6.07 21.56
N LEU A 52 9.66 6.44 21.99
CA LEU A 52 9.38 6.82 23.37
C LEU A 52 9.73 5.69 24.34
N ARG A 53 9.39 4.45 24.02
CA ARG A 53 9.65 3.30 24.88
C ARG A 53 11.13 2.94 24.98
N TYR A 54 11.82 2.82 23.85
CA TYR A 54 13.16 2.22 23.81
C TYR A 54 14.30 3.24 23.78
N ALA A 55 14.11 4.38 23.10
CA ALA A 55 15.15 5.40 22.99
C ALA A 55 15.06 6.43 24.12
N ILE A 56 13.85 6.94 24.40
CA ILE A 56 13.64 7.99 25.41
C ILE A 56 13.37 7.38 26.79
N ARG A 57 12.92 6.13 26.86
CA ARG A 57 12.49 5.43 28.10
C ARG A 57 11.43 6.23 28.87
N ALA A 58 10.46 6.77 28.14
CA ALA A 58 9.34 7.52 28.71
C ALA A 58 8.52 6.63 29.68
N PRO A 59 7.82 7.24 30.66
CA PRO A 59 6.95 6.48 31.57
C PRO A 59 5.90 5.66 30.83
N GLU A 60 5.62 4.45 31.30
CA GLU A 60 4.64 3.53 30.70
C GLU A 60 3.26 4.16 30.41
N PRO A 61 2.67 5.00 31.29
CA PRO A 61 1.40 5.66 30.98
C PRO A 61 1.45 6.55 29.73
N VAL A 62 2.60 7.19 29.47
CA VAL A 62 2.79 8.05 28.29
C VAL A 62 2.90 7.20 27.03
N VAL A 63 3.67 6.11 27.08
CA VAL A 63 3.78 5.16 25.97
C VAL A 63 2.41 4.58 25.63
N LEU A 64 1.65 4.15 26.65
CA LEU A 64 0.31 3.62 26.50
C LEU A 64 -0.65 4.64 25.88
N ALA A 65 -0.60 5.90 26.33
CA ALA A 65 -1.43 6.97 25.76
C ALA A 65 -1.15 7.16 24.25
N VAL A 66 0.12 7.16 23.83
CA VAL A 66 0.47 7.28 22.40
C VAL A 66 -0.01 6.07 21.60
N VAL A 67 0.13 4.86 22.14
CA VAL A 67 -0.39 3.63 21.50
C VAL A 67 -1.91 3.70 21.35
N LEU A 68 -2.63 4.12 22.38
CA LEU A 68 -4.10 4.27 22.32
C LEU A 68 -4.52 5.36 21.33
N ILE A 69 -3.82 6.50 21.29
CA ILE A 69 -4.07 7.57 20.32
C ILE A 69 -3.85 7.08 18.88
N SER A 70 -2.89 6.17 18.66
CA SER A 70 -2.65 5.60 17.31
C SER A 70 -3.85 4.82 16.75
N ILE A 71 -4.78 4.37 17.58
CA ILE A 71 -5.99 3.68 17.13
C ILE A 71 -6.84 4.60 16.24
N ILE A 72 -6.91 5.90 16.54
CA ILE A 72 -7.74 6.87 15.81
C ILE A 72 -7.36 6.94 14.32
N PRO A 73 -6.11 7.27 13.93
CA PRO A 73 -5.72 7.27 12.52
C PRO A 73 -5.77 5.87 11.90
N GLY A 74 -5.58 4.79 12.68
CA GLY A 74 -5.80 3.43 12.20
C GLY A 74 -7.25 3.17 11.76
N LEU A 75 -8.24 3.59 12.55
CA LEU A 75 -9.65 3.48 12.19
C LEU A 75 -10.00 4.38 10.98
N LEU A 76 -9.46 5.59 10.94
CA LEU A 76 -9.65 6.50 9.80
C LEU A 76 -9.03 5.95 8.52
N LEU A 77 -7.86 5.32 8.61
CA LEU A 77 -7.20 4.62 7.52
C LEU A 77 -8.12 3.52 6.98
N VAL A 78 -8.64 2.64 7.85
CA VAL A 78 -9.57 1.57 7.45
C VAL A 78 -10.81 2.15 6.77
N LYS A 79 -11.40 3.21 7.33
CA LYS A 79 -12.58 3.86 6.73
C LYS A 79 -12.27 4.46 5.35
N ALA A 80 -11.13 5.14 5.20
CA ALA A 80 -10.70 5.72 3.93
C ALA A 80 -10.40 4.61 2.89
N TYR A 81 -9.78 3.52 3.33
CA TYR A 81 -9.47 2.36 2.50
C TYR A 81 -10.73 1.65 2.02
N LEU A 82 -11.70 1.39 2.91
CA LEU A 82 -13.00 0.83 2.54
C LEU A 82 -13.75 1.73 1.56
N LYS A 83 -13.68 3.05 1.73
CA LYS A 83 -14.26 4.00 0.78
C LYS A 83 -13.57 3.89 -0.59
N MET A 84 -12.23 3.85 -0.62
CA MET A 84 -11.45 3.66 -1.84
C MET A 84 -11.84 2.35 -2.54
N LEU A 85 -11.94 1.24 -1.80
CA LEU A 85 -12.34 -0.06 -2.35
C LEU A 85 -13.76 -0.08 -2.92
N ARG A 86 -14.70 0.70 -2.36
CA ARG A 86 -16.07 0.78 -2.87
C ARG A 86 -16.17 1.60 -4.16
N GLU A 87 -15.28 2.57 -4.33
CA GLU A 87 -15.24 3.44 -5.51
C GLU A 87 -14.33 2.90 -6.61
N ALA A 88 -13.47 1.94 -6.30
CA ALA A 88 -12.61 1.24 -7.25
C ALA A 88 -13.42 0.29 -8.15
N ASP A 89 -12.99 0.17 -9.41
CA ASP A 89 -13.51 -0.83 -10.35
C ASP A 89 -13.30 -2.25 -9.79
N GLU A 90 -14.15 -3.21 -10.20
CA GLU A 90 -14.14 -4.58 -9.64
C GLU A 90 -12.78 -5.26 -9.74
N MET A 91 -12.08 -5.10 -10.87
CA MET A 91 -10.73 -5.62 -11.06
C MET A 91 -9.75 -5.08 -10.03
N LEU A 92 -9.73 -3.75 -9.84
CA LEU A 92 -8.82 -3.09 -8.88
C LEU A 92 -9.17 -3.46 -7.44
N ARG A 93 -10.47 -3.59 -7.14
CA ARG A 93 -10.95 -4.01 -5.83
C ARG A 93 -10.51 -5.43 -5.49
N GLN A 94 -10.66 -6.38 -6.42
CA GLN A 94 -10.19 -7.75 -6.22
C GLN A 94 -8.68 -7.79 -5.99
N LEU A 95 -7.93 -6.99 -6.74
CA LEU A 95 -6.49 -6.88 -6.62
C LEU A 95 -6.03 -6.42 -5.23
N GLN A 96 -6.66 -5.36 -4.74
CA GLN A 96 -6.37 -4.79 -3.43
C GLN A 96 -6.69 -5.78 -2.31
N PHE A 97 -7.78 -6.53 -2.43
CA PHE A 97 -8.10 -7.59 -1.46
C PHE A 97 -7.08 -8.74 -1.49
N GLU A 98 -6.66 -9.18 -2.67
CA GLU A 98 -5.66 -10.23 -2.80
C GLU A 98 -4.31 -9.77 -2.22
N ALA A 99 -3.90 -8.54 -2.52
CA ALA A 99 -2.69 -7.96 -1.96
C ALA A 99 -2.76 -7.84 -0.43
N LEU A 100 -3.91 -7.42 0.11
CA LEU A 100 -4.13 -7.33 1.55
C LEU A 100 -4.07 -8.72 2.20
N ALA A 101 -4.70 -9.74 1.60
CA ALA A 101 -4.67 -11.11 2.09
C ALA A 101 -3.24 -11.68 2.12
N VAL A 102 -2.46 -11.45 1.07
CA VAL A 102 -1.05 -11.87 1.00
C VAL A 102 -0.21 -11.14 2.04
N GLY A 103 -0.35 -9.82 2.13
CA GLY A 103 0.36 -9.02 3.15
C GLY A 103 0.01 -9.48 4.55
N PHE A 104 -1.28 -9.57 4.89
CA PHE A 104 -1.74 -10.04 6.19
C PHE A 104 -1.23 -11.45 6.51
N GLY A 105 -1.31 -12.39 5.57
CA GLY A 105 -0.82 -13.75 5.74
C GLY A 105 0.68 -13.80 6.01
N ALA A 106 1.49 -13.06 5.23
CA ALA A 106 2.94 -12.99 5.44
C ALA A 106 3.29 -12.39 6.80
N GLY A 107 2.61 -11.29 7.18
CA GLY A 107 2.77 -10.67 8.49
C GLY A 107 2.44 -11.61 9.64
N PHE A 108 1.28 -12.27 9.56
CA PHE A 108 0.80 -13.18 10.58
C PHE A 108 1.74 -14.37 10.78
N VAL A 109 2.19 -15.01 9.70
CA VAL A 109 3.13 -16.14 9.75
C VAL A 109 4.45 -15.73 10.37
N CYS A 110 5.04 -14.62 9.92
CA CYS A 110 6.31 -14.15 10.46
C CYS A 110 6.20 -13.66 11.91
N GLY A 111 5.10 -12.99 12.27
CA GLY A 111 4.82 -12.55 13.64
C GLY A 111 4.66 -13.71 14.61
N LEU A 112 3.89 -14.74 14.24
CA LEU A 112 3.77 -15.96 15.04
C LEU A 112 5.11 -16.69 15.16
N THR A 113 5.86 -16.82 14.07
CA THR A 113 7.19 -17.44 14.10
C THR A 113 8.12 -16.69 15.06
N ALA A 114 8.11 -15.36 15.00
CA ALA A 114 8.92 -14.53 15.88
C ALA A 114 8.55 -14.68 17.36
N MET A 115 7.27 -14.92 17.66
CA MET A 115 6.80 -15.17 19.02
C MET A 115 7.42 -16.42 19.66
N PHE A 116 7.72 -17.45 18.86
CA PHE A 116 8.36 -18.67 19.35
C PHE A 116 9.89 -18.60 19.31
N LEU A 117 10.46 -17.84 18.39
CA LEU A 117 11.91 -17.82 18.16
C LEU A 117 12.66 -16.75 18.95
N PHE A 118 12.03 -15.62 19.27
CA PHE A 118 12.73 -14.48 19.88
C PHE A 118 12.12 -14.12 21.24
N PRO A 119 12.92 -13.69 22.22
CA PRO A 119 12.39 -13.15 23.46
C PRO A 119 11.54 -11.89 23.17
N PRO A 120 10.49 -11.61 23.95
CA PRO A 120 9.62 -10.46 23.75
C PRO A 120 10.45 -9.17 23.79
N GLY A 121 10.45 -8.45 22.68
CA GLY A 121 11.27 -7.25 22.49
C GLY A 121 10.89 -6.45 21.24
N PRO A 122 11.58 -5.33 20.97
CA PRO A 122 11.26 -4.42 19.85
C PRO A 122 11.28 -5.13 18.49
N VAL A 123 12.08 -6.19 18.36
CA VAL A 123 12.21 -7.00 17.14
C VAL A 123 10.91 -7.69 16.72
N TRP A 124 9.99 -7.97 17.65
CA TRP A 124 8.71 -8.63 17.33
C TRP A 124 7.80 -7.78 16.44
N GLY A 125 7.78 -6.46 16.69
CA GLY A 125 7.01 -5.52 15.89
C GLY A 125 7.51 -5.49 14.44
N PHE A 126 8.83 -5.45 14.26
CA PHE A 126 9.45 -5.47 12.93
C PHE A 126 9.29 -6.82 12.23
N ALA A 127 9.38 -7.93 12.97
CA ALA A 127 9.23 -9.28 12.41
C ALA A 127 7.82 -9.53 11.85
N THR A 128 6.80 -8.86 12.39
CA THR A 128 5.43 -8.91 11.85
C THR A 128 5.24 -7.91 10.71
N LEU A 129 5.63 -6.64 10.94
CA LEU A 129 5.31 -5.54 10.03
C LEU A 129 6.11 -5.57 8.72
N VAL A 130 7.41 -5.91 8.76
CA VAL A 130 8.27 -5.89 7.57
C VAL A 130 7.79 -6.93 6.54
N PRO A 131 7.58 -8.21 6.90
CA PRO A 131 7.07 -9.20 5.95
C PRO A 131 5.66 -8.88 5.47
N MET A 132 4.82 -8.30 6.33
CA MET A 132 3.47 -7.86 5.94
C MET A 132 3.50 -6.83 4.82
N VAL A 133 4.29 -5.77 5.01
CA VAL A 133 4.42 -4.69 4.02
C VAL A 133 5.06 -5.20 2.73
N LEU A 134 6.11 -6.01 2.84
CA LEU A 134 6.78 -6.57 1.67
C LEU A 134 5.85 -7.51 0.88
N GLY A 135 5.08 -8.36 1.56
CA GLY A 135 4.10 -9.24 0.93
C GLY A 135 3.02 -8.46 0.19
N PHE A 136 2.49 -7.40 0.83
CA PHE A 136 1.53 -6.50 0.22
C PHE A 136 2.11 -5.81 -1.03
N CYS A 137 3.26 -5.13 -0.89
CA CYS A 137 3.90 -4.41 -1.98
C CYS A 137 4.24 -5.32 -3.16
N THR A 138 4.80 -6.50 -2.89
CA THR A 138 5.14 -7.48 -3.93
C THR A 138 3.91 -7.88 -4.72
N ARG A 139 2.78 -8.14 -4.05
CA ARG A 139 1.54 -8.54 -4.73
C ARG A 139 0.96 -7.41 -5.57
N VAL A 140 0.96 -6.18 -5.06
CA VAL A 140 0.51 -4.99 -5.83
C VAL A 140 1.35 -4.80 -7.10
N ILE A 141 2.67 -4.97 -7.02
CA ILE A 141 3.56 -4.81 -8.17
C ILE A 141 3.32 -5.90 -9.23
N LEU A 142 3.29 -7.18 -8.82
CA LEU A 142 3.07 -8.30 -9.74
C LEU A 142 1.72 -8.19 -10.45
N ALA A 143 0.71 -7.77 -9.71
CA ALA A 143 -0.60 -7.52 -10.21
C ALA A 143 -0.64 -6.38 -11.25
N GLY A 144 0.00 -5.25 -10.97
CA GLY A 144 0.15 -4.15 -11.92
C GLY A 144 0.80 -4.59 -13.22
N ARG A 145 1.82 -5.46 -13.13
CA ARG A 145 2.50 -6.03 -14.31
C ARG A 145 1.55 -6.88 -15.16
N LYS A 146 0.73 -7.73 -14.53
CA LYS A 146 -0.22 -8.59 -15.25
C LYS A 146 -1.26 -7.75 -16.02
N MET A 147 -1.78 -6.69 -15.40
CA MET A 147 -2.75 -5.81 -16.05
C MET A 147 -2.15 -5.06 -17.24
N ALA A 148 -0.92 -4.56 -17.13
CA ALA A 148 -0.23 -3.88 -18.22
C ALA A 148 0.01 -4.79 -19.45
N GLN A 149 0.29 -6.07 -19.21
CA GLN A 149 0.46 -7.06 -20.28
C GLN A 149 -0.86 -7.37 -21.01
N THR A 150 -1.97 -7.46 -20.29
CA THR A 150 -3.28 -7.71 -20.90
C THR A 150 -3.72 -6.54 -21.79
N SER A 151 -3.44 -5.29 -21.40
CA SER A 151 -3.79 -4.13 -22.22
C SER A 151 -3.02 -4.05 -23.54
N SER A 152 -1.76 -4.51 -23.61
CA SER A 152 -1.00 -4.49 -24.87
C SER A 152 -1.52 -5.51 -25.88
N THR A 153 -1.96 -6.69 -25.42
CA THR A 153 -2.45 -7.76 -26.32
C THR A 153 -3.78 -7.38 -26.98
N THR A 154 -4.70 -6.76 -26.23
CA THR A 154 -6.01 -6.38 -26.79
C THR A 154 -5.90 -5.35 -27.93
N VAL A 155 -4.95 -4.43 -27.85
CA VAL A 155 -4.73 -3.41 -28.89
C VAL A 155 -4.14 -4.04 -30.17
N GLU A 156 -3.28 -5.05 -30.03
CA GLU A 156 -2.67 -5.76 -31.16
C GLU A 156 -3.71 -6.60 -31.93
N ASP A 157 -4.64 -7.24 -31.22
CA ASP A 157 -5.73 -8.03 -31.83
C ASP A 157 -6.76 -7.15 -32.56
N GLU A 158 -7.09 -5.96 -32.04
CA GLU A 158 -8.01 -5.02 -32.71
C GLU A 158 -7.40 -4.43 -33.99
N GLY A 159 -6.10 -4.10 -33.98
CA GLY A 159 -5.40 -3.52 -35.15
C GLY A 159 -5.16 -4.48 -36.32
N LEU A 160 -5.28 -5.81 -36.11
CA LEU A 160 -5.14 -6.82 -37.17
C LEU A 160 -6.46 -7.14 -37.89
N SER A 161 -7.57 -6.53 -37.46
CA SER A 161 -8.91 -6.79 -38.00
C SER A 161 -9.43 -5.73 -38.98
N GLU A 162 -8.63 -4.71 -39.28
CA GLU A 162 -8.88 -3.66 -40.30
C GLU A 162 -8.08 -3.90 -41.60
#